data_AF-A0AAU7LWE1-F1
#
_entry.id   AF-A0AAU7LWE1-F1
#
_cell.length_a   1.000
_cell.length_b   1.000
_cell.length_c   1.000
_cell.angle_alpha   90.00
_cell.angle_beta   90.00
_cell.angle_gamma   90.00
#
_symmetry.space_group_name_H-M   'P 1'
#
loop_
_entity.id
_entity.type
_entity.pdbx_description
1 polymer ?
#
loop_
_entity_poly.entity_id
_entity_poly.type
_entity_poly.pdbx_seq_one_letter_code
_entity_poly.pdbx_strand_id
1 'polypeptide(L)'
;MEVFQIIAPLIGVILGSTISGIGVYFRSRTERKRLIACALSDLLEIRHYFVNIDVILREIKSRTPISQETVHSFRTQIKSIIPMDSNIHERYEEAISLLAGIDPVLAFKMRSKNKILDIFDTIRQYSTSNGASPFQIEEFETILRTAITPAMDKAVLELAALHSSTTSQQVKEIVASANGPQPKIASLLDNITNMVQQN
;
A
#
# COMPACT_ATOMS: atom_id res chain seq x y z
N MET A 1 -47.21 44.60 14.16
CA MET A 1 -46.70 43.35 14.77
C MET A 1 -46.79 42.14 13.83
N GLU A 2 -47.71 42.13 12.86
CA GLU A 2 -47.89 41.00 11.92
C GLU A 2 -46.66 40.68 11.05
N VAL A 3 -45.92 41.69 10.58
CA VAL A 3 -44.71 41.50 9.76
C VAL A 3 -43.63 40.71 10.52
N PHE A 4 -43.48 40.94 11.83
CA PHE A 4 -42.49 40.25 12.65
C PHE A 4 -42.83 38.75 12.81
N GLN A 5 -44.12 38.41 12.90
CA GLN A 5 -44.59 37.02 12.99
C GLN A 5 -44.31 36.23 11.71
N ILE A 6 -44.21 36.88 10.55
CA ILE A 6 -43.89 36.25 9.27
C ILE A 6 -42.37 36.14 9.07
N ILE A 7 -41.61 37.15 9.49
CA ILE A 7 -40.15 37.18 9.29
C ILE A 7 -39.43 36.19 10.21
N ALA A 8 -39.84 36.06 11.47
CA ALA A 8 -39.19 35.18 12.44
C ALA A 8 -39.09 33.69 11.98
N PRO A 9 -40.17 33.02 11.53
CA PRO A 9 -40.08 31.65 11.05
C PRO A 9 -39.23 31.52 9.77
N LEU A 10 -39.25 32.53 8.89
CA LEU A 10 -38.45 32.53 7.67
C LEU A 10 -36.94 32.56 7.98
N ILE A 11 -36.53 33.39 8.95
CA ILE A 11 -35.17 33.39 9.47
C ILE A 11 -34.81 32.03 10.09
N GLY A 12 -35.73 31.43 10.85
CA GLY A 12 -35.53 30.09 11.43
C GLY A 12 -35.26 29.01 10.38
N VAL A 13 -36.01 29.01 9.27
CA VAL A 13 -35.82 28.07 8.16
C VAL A 13 -34.48 28.29 7.45
N ILE A 14 -34.08 29.56 7.23
CA ILE A 14 -32.80 29.88 6.60
C ILE A 14 -31.63 29.45 7.50
N LEU A 15 -31.68 29.76 8.80
CA LEU A 15 -30.65 29.33 9.75
C LEU A 15 -30.61 27.80 9.89
N GLY A 16 -31.77 27.15 9.95
CA GLY A 16 -31.86 25.69 10.01
C GLY A 16 -31.24 25.02 8.79
N SER A 17 -31.56 25.50 7.60
CA SER A 17 -31.04 24.95 6.33
C SER A 17 -29.53 25.19 6.16
N THR A 18 -29.03 26.37 6.54
CA THR A 18 -27.58 26.68 6.48
C THR A 18 -26.78 25.82 7.45
N ILE A 19 -27.22 25.68 8.71
CA ILE A 19 -26.58 24.82 9.70
C ILE A 19 -26.61 23.34 9.24
N SER A 20 -27.75 22.88 8.73
CA SER A 20 -27.89 21.51 8.19
C SER A 20 -26.95 21.28 7.00
N GLY A 21 -26.88 22.23 6.07
CA GLY A 21 -26.00 22.15 4.89
C GLY A 21 -24.52 22.08 5.29
N ILE A 22 -24.10 22.88 6.26
CA ILE A 22 -22.75 22.84 6.83
C ILE A 22 -22.45 21.46 7.43
N GLY A 23 -23.39 20.90 8.21
CA GLY A 23 -23.24 19.56 8.80
C GLY A 23 -23.07 18.46 7.75
N VAL A 24 -23.89 18.48 6.69
CA VAL A 24 -23.78 17.53 5.56
C VAL A 24 -22.43 17.67 4.85
N TYR A 25 -21.98 18.91 4.62
CA TYR A 25 -20.69 19.18 3.99
C TYR A 25 -19.52 18.60 4.80
N PHE A 26 -19.48 18.83 6.11
CA PHE A 26 -18.44 18.27 6.97
C PHE A 26 -18.48 16.75 7.05
N ARG A 27 -19.67 16.15 7.10
CA ARG A 27 -19.84 14.70 7.10
C ARG A 27 -19.31 14.08 5.80
N SER A 28 -19.66 14.66 4.65
CA SER A 28 -19.17 14.21 3.33
C SER A 28 -17.63 14.29 3.24
N ARG A 29 -17.04 15.38 3.73
CA ARG A 29 -15.57 15.54 3.75
C ARG A 29 -14.89 14.50 4.65
N THR A 30 -15.49 14.20 5.80
CA THR A 30 -14.97 13.21 6.75
C THR A 30 -15.05 11.81 6.17
N GLU A 31 -16.17 11.48 5.52
CA GLU A 31 -16.35 10.18 4.88
C GLU A 31 -15.36 9.99 3.73
N ARG A 32 -15.16 11.01 2.89
CA ARG A 32 -14.12 10.97 1.85
C ARG A 32 -12.73 10.69 2.42
N LYS A 33 -12.36 11.37 3.51
CA LYS A 33 -11.06 11.14 4.17
C LYS A 33 -10.95 9.73 4.72
N ARG A 34 -12.01 9.19 5.32
CA ARG A 34 -12.06 7.81 5.83
C ARG A 34 -11.76 6.81 4.73
N LEU A 35 -12.43 6.92 3.58
CA LEU A 35 -12.22 6.03 2.44
C LEU A 35 -10.80 6.14 1.86
N ILE A 36 -10.27 7.35 1.75
CA ILE A 36 -8.87 7.57 1.33
C ILE A 36 -7.90 6.93 2.32
N ALA A 37 -8.15 7.04 3.63
CA ALA A 37 -7.30 6.45 4.66
C ALA A 37 -7.30 4.91 4.58
N CYS A 38 -8.45 4.27 4.36
CA CYS A 38 -8.55 2.83 4.14
C CYS A 38 -7.73 2.41 2.90
N ALA A 39 -7.98 3.03 1.75
CA ALA A 39 -7.26 2.73 0.52
C ALA A 39 -5.74 2.97 0.64
N LEU A 40 -5.33 4.02 1.35
CA LEU A 40 -3.93 4.32 1.63
C LEU A 40 -3.29 3.25 2.52
N SER A 41 -3.98 2.83 3.58
CA SER A 41 -3.49 1.79 4.49
C SER A 41 -3.27 0.47 3.76
N ASP A 42 -4.27 0.03 2.99
CA ASP A 42 -4.18 -1.20 2.21
C ASP A 42 -3.05 -1.11 1.16
N LEU A 43 -2.92 0.03 0.47
CA LEU A 43 -1.86 0.20 -0.52
C LEU A 43 -0.46 0.25 0.10
N LEU A 44 -0.33 0.86 1.29
CA LEU A 44 0.93 0.86 2.05
C LEU A 44 1.32 -0.54 2.49
N GLU A 45 0.36 -1.36 2.89
CA GLU A 45 0.60 -2.76 3.28
C GLU A 45 1.06 -3.60 2.06
N ILE A 46 0.39 -3.46 0.91
CA ILE A 46 0.82 -4.08 -0.36
C ILE A 46 2.25 -3.64 -0.72
N ARG A 47 2.52 -2.33 -0.66
CA ARG A 47 3.85 -1.76 -0.93
C ARG A 47 4.91 -2.32 0.02
N HIS A 48 4.63 -2.34 1.31
CA HIS A 48 5.54 -2.80 2.34
C HIS A 48 5.91 -4.28 2.11
N TYR A 49 4.92 -5.13 1.85
CA TYR A 49 5.16 -6.53 1.49
C TYR A 49 6.03 -6.64 0.23
N PHE A 50 5.74 -5.84 -0.79
CA PHE A 50 6.47 -5.86 -2.05
C PHE A 50 7.95 -5.47 -1.92
N VAL A 51 8.23 -4.37 -1.22
CA VAL A 51 9.58 -3.79 -1.07
C VAL A 51 10.41 -4.57 -0.05
N ASN A 52 9.82 -4.99 1.07
CA ASN A 52 10.60 -5.60 2.15
C ASN A 52 11.21 -6.95 1.78
N ILE A 53 10.53 -7.76 0.96
CA ILE A 53 11.07 -9.06 0.52
C ILE A 53 12.41 -8.85 -0.19
N ASP A 54 12.50 -7.84 -1.07
CA ASP A 54 13.73 -7.57 -1.81
C ASP A 54 14.83 -6.97 -0.91
N VAL A 55 14.46 -6.14 0.08
CA VAL A 55 15.41 -5.62 1.08
C VAL A 55 16.01 -6.78 1.89
N ILE A 56 15.18 -7.70 2.37
CA ILE A 56 15.64 -8.88 3.14
C ILE A 56 16.58 -9.74 2.29
N LEU A 57 16.18 -10.06 1.05
CA LEU A 57 17.00 -10.89 0.16
C LEU A 57 18.32 -10.22 -0.20
N ARG A 58 18.32 -8.90 -0.42
CA ARG A 58 19.54 -8.12 -0.67
C ARG A 58 20.49 -8.15 0.53
N GLU A 59 19.96 -7.99 1.73
CA GLU A 59 20.75 -8.06 2.97
C GLU A 59 21.32 -9.46 3.22
N ILE A 60 20.56 -10.52 2.94
CA ILE A 60 21.08 -11.90 3.04
C ILE A 60 22.22 -12.09 2.01
N LYS A 61 22.00 -11.67 0.76
CA LYS A 61 22.99 -11.81 -0.32
C LYS A 61 24.26 -11.01 -0.09
N SER A 62 24.19 -9.86 0.59
CA SER A 62 25.37 -9.05 0.90
C SER A 62 26.25 -9.67 1.99
N ARG A 63 25.67 -10.50 2.87
CA ARG A 63 26.34 -11.09 4.03
C ARG A 63 26.80 -12.52 3.80
N THR A 64 26.14 -13.25 2.90
CA THR A 64 26.41 -14.66 2.69
C THR A 64 26.46 -14.97 1.19
N PRO A 65 27.52 -15.63 0.69
CA PRO A 65 27.60 -16.07 -0.70
C PRO A 65 26.65 -17.26 -0.91
N ILE A 66 25.36 -16.98 -1.04
CA ILE A 66 24.34 -17.98 -1.32
C ILE A 66 24.18 -18.22 -2.83
N SER A 67 24.00 -19.48 -3.21
CA SER A 67 23.65 -19.84 -4.58
C SER A 67 22.25 -19.28 -4.94
N GLN A 68 22.00 -19.03 -6.22
CA GLN A 68 20.70 -18.52 -6.68
C GLN A 68 19.54 -19.48 -6.36
N GLU A 69 19.80 -20.80 -6.38
CA GLU A 69 18.81 -21.80 -5.96
C GLU A 69 18.40 -21.64 -4.49
N THR A 70 19.36 -21.27 -3.63
CA THR A 70 19.11 -21.03 -2.21
C THR A 70 18.30 -19.75 -2.00
N VAL A 71 18.55 -18.70 -2.79
CA VAL A 71 17.77 -17.44 -2.78
C VAL A 71 16.29 -17.72 -3.03
N HIS A 72 15.98 -18.58 -4.01
CA HIS A 72 14.60 -18.95 -4.33
C HIS A 72 13.90 -19.65 -3.16
N SER A 73 14.60 -20.58 -2.52
CA SER A 73 14.10 -21.29 -1.33
C SER A 73 13.86 -20.33 -0.16
N PHE A 74 14.80 -19.41 0.09
CA PHE A 74 14.64 -18.38 1.11
C PHE A 74 13.48 -17.44 0.82
N ARG A 75 13.25 -17.03 -0.43
CA ARG A 75 12.09 -16.20 -0.79
C ARG A 75 10.78 -16.87 -0.38
N THR A 76 10.65 -18.18 -0.62
CA THR A 76 9.46 -18.96 -0.23
C THR A 76 9.31 -19.02 1.30
N GLN A 77 10.42 -19.20 2.02
CA GLN A 77 10.41 -19.20 3.50
C GLN A 77 10.10 -17.81 4.07
N ILE A 78 10.66 -16.73 3.53
CA ILE A 78 10.39 -15.35 3.95
C ILE A 78 8.90 -15.03 3.82
N LYS A 79 8.26 -15.46 2.72
CA LYS A 79 6.81 -15.29 2.56
C LYS A 79 6.00 -16.01 3.64
N SER A 80 6.49 -17.15 4.15
CA SER A 80 5.83 -17.84 5.26
C SER A 80 6.01 -17.12 6.60
N ILE A 81 7.12 -16.41 6.78
CA ILE A 81 7.44 -15.65 8.01
C ILE A 81 6.72 -14.29 8.03
N ILE A 82 6.55 -13.67 6.86
CA ILE A 82 5.85 -12.40 6.67
C ILE A 82 4.57 -12.69 5.89
N PRO A 83 3.56 -13.32 6.53
CA PRO A 83 2.31 -13.61 5.85
C PRO A 83 1.65 -12.29 5.44
N MET A 84 1.27 -12.22 4.17
CA MET A 84 0.37 -11.19 3.69
C MET A 84 -1.05 -11.56 4.10
N ASP A 85 -1.83 -10.60 4.60
CA ASP A 85 -3.26 -10.84 4.83
C ASP A 85 -3.90 -11.32 3.52
N SER A 86 -4.48 -12.51 3.52
CA SER A 86 -5.12 -13.10 2.34
C SER A 86 -6.25 -12.22 1.80
N ASN A 87 -6.85 -11.39 2.66
CA ASN A 87 -8.00 -10.56 2.33
C ASN A 87 -7.60 -9.16 1.88
N ILE A 88 -6.30 -8.82 1.84
CA ILE A 88 -5.85 -7.47 1.48
C ILE A 88 -6.33 -7.01 0.11
N HIS A 89 -6.44 -7.93 -0.85
CA HIS A 89 -6.96 -7.65 -2.18
C HIS A 89 -8.43 -7.26 -2.13
N GLU A 90 -9.23 -7.97 -1.35
CA GLU A 90 -10.65 -7.73 -1.18
C GLU A 90 -10.89 -6.40 -0.45
N ARG A 91 -10.18 -6.16 0.66
CA ARG A 91 -10.26 -4.89 1.41
C ARG A 91 -9.89 -3.69 0.53
N TYR A 92 -8.83 -3.83 -0.27
CA TYR A 92 -8.42 -2.78 -1.20
C TYR A 92 -9.48 -2.53 -2.27
N GLU A 93 -10.01 -3.57 -2.92
CA GLU A 93 -11.08 -3.41 -3.92
C GLU A 93 -12.34 -2.81 -3.33
N GLU A 94 -12.70 -3.17 -2.10
CA GLU A 94 -13.82 -2.59 -1.37
C GLU A 94 -13.59 -1.09 -1.12
N ALA A 95 -12.42 -0.71 -0.59
CA ALA A 95 -12.06 0.69 -0.35
C ALA A 95 -12.07 1.51 -1.64
N ILE A 96 -11.55 0.97 -2.75
CA ILE A 96 -11.58 1.62 -4.06
C ILE A 96 -12.99 1.70 -4.65
N SER A 97 -13.82 0.68 -4.44
CA SER A 97 -15.21 0.66 -4.90
C SER A 97 -16.07 1.69 -4.16
N LEU A 98 -15.89 1.84 -2.85
CA LEU A 98 -16.51 2.89 -2.06
C LEU A 98 -16.02 4.27 -2.50
N LEU A 99 -14.70 4.42 -2.74
CA LEU A 99 -14.11 5.66 -3.22
C LEU A 99 -14.65 6.06 -4.59
N ALA A 100 -14.98 5.10 -5.47
CA ALA A 100 -15.55 5.37 -6.79
C ALA A 100 -16.90 6.11 -6.72
N GLY A 101 -17.65 5.93 -5.63
CA GLY A 101 -18.89 6.66 -5.38
C GLY A 101 -18.69 8.15 -5.08
N ILE A 102 -17.48 8.56 -4.66
CA ILE A 102 -17.15 9.95 -4.30
C ILE A 102 -16.20 10.58 -5.32
N ASP A 103 -15.20 9.83 -5.78
CA ASP A 103 -14.12 10.27 -6.66
C ASP A 103 -13.78 9.16 -7.68
N PRO A 104 -14.57 9.03 -8.77
CA PRO A 104 -14.42 7.93 -9.73
C PRO A 104 -13.10 7.98 -10.51
N VAL A 105 -12.54 9.18 -10.74
CA VAL A 105 -11.27 9.33 -11.45
C VAL A 105 -10.11 8.81 -10.60
N LEU A 106 -10.09 9.15 -9.32
CA LEU A 106 -9.11 8.62 -8.38
C LEU A 106 -9.24 7.10 -8.23
N ALA A 107 -10.47 6.61 -8.05
CA ALA A 107 -10.72 5.18 -7.94
C ALA A 107 -10.25 4.41 -9.20
N PHE A 108 -10.51 4.94 -10.39
CA PHE A 108 -10.01 4.36 -11.65
C PHE A 108 -8.48 4.26 -11.69
N LYS A 109 -7.77 5.34 -11.30
CA LYS A 109 -6.30 5.34 -11.23
C LYS A 109 -5.77 4.27 -10.27
N MET A 110 -6.47 4.05 -9.16
CA MET A 110 -6.06 3.12 -8.09
C MET A 110 -6.39 1.66 -8.41
N ARG A 111 -7.49 1.37 -9.10
CA ARG A 111 -7.97 0.00 -9.37
C ARG A 111 -6.93 -0.93 -10.01
N SER A 112 -5.98 -0.41 -10.79
CA SER A 112 -4.93 -1.24 -11.41
C SER A 112 -3.76 -1.61 -10.47
N LYS A 113 -3.67 -1.00 -9.29
CA LYS A 113 -2.48 -1.09 -8.42
C LYS A 113 -2.43 -2.35 -7.56
N ASN A 114 -3.54 -3.01 -7.30
CA ASN A 114 -3.55 -4.29 -6.59
C ASN A 114 -3.32 -5.51 -7.49
N LYS A 115 -3.56 -5.39 -8.80
CA LYS A 115 -3.36 -6.47 -9.80
C LYS A 115 -1.91 -6.86 -9.99
N ILE A 116 -0.99 -6.07 -9.45
CA ILE A 116 0.43 -6.31 -9.52
C ILE A 116 0.78 -7.70 -8.96
N LEU A 117 0.24 -8.08 -7.79
CA LEU A 117 0.56 -9.36 -7.18
C LEU A 117 0.04 -10.54 -8.01
N ASP A 118 -1.21 -10.44 -8.50
CA ASP A 118 -1.80 -11.43 -9.41
C ASP A 118 -0.92 -11.65 -10.66
N ILE A 119 -0.35 -10.56 -11.21
CA ILE A 119 0.57 -10.63 -12.35
C ILE A 119 1.82 -11.43 -11.99
N PHE A 120 2.45 -11.17 -10.84
CA PHE A 120 3.64 -11.91 -10.39
C PHE A 120 3.34 -13.41 -10.24
N ASP A 121 2.21 -13.78 -9.65
CA ASP A 121 1.88 -15.19 -9.46
C ASP A 121 1.50 -15.87 -10.78
N THR A 122 0.82 -15.16 -11.69
CA THR A 122 0.55 -15.63 -13.06
C THR A 122 1.85 -15.87 -13.82
N ILE A 123 2.81 -14.95 -13.74
CA ILE A 123 4.12 -15.09 -14.39
C ILE A 123 4.86 -16.31 -13.85
N ARG A 124 4.88 -16.51 -12.53
CA ARG A 124 5.49 -17.69 -11.91
C ARG A 124 4.85 -18.97 -12.42
N GLN A 125 3.53 -19.07 -12.34
CA GLN A 125 2.78 -20.25 -12.77
C GLN A 125 3.03 -20.57 -14.24
N TYR A 126 2.97 -19.55 -15.11
CA TYR A 126 3.24 -19.71 -16.53
C TYR A 126 4.68 -20.16 -16.77
N SER A 127 5.64 -19.57 -16.08
CA SER A 127 7.06 -19.87 -16.23
C SER A 127 7.38 -21.30 -15.79
N THR A 128 6.84 -21.76 -14.66
CA THR A 128 6.97 -23.15 -14.21
C THR A 128 6.36 -24.13 -15.22
N SER A 129 5.21 -23.79 -15.79
CA SER A 129 4.52 -24.64 -16.78
C SER A 129 5.27 -24.76 -18.11
N ASN A 130 6.09 -23.77 -18.45
CA ASN A 130 6.85 -23.73 -19.71
C ASN A 130 8.34 -24.10 -19.55
N GLY A 131 8.75 -24.59 -18.37
CA GLY A 131 10.14 -25.00 -18.12
C GLY A 131 11.14 -23.84 -18.06
N ALA A 132 10.68 -22.61 -17.79
CA ALA A 132 11.58 -21.48 -17.60
C ALA A 132 12.44 -21.70 -16.35
N SER A 133 13.71 -21.30 -16.42
CA SER A 133 14.60 -21.46 -15.27
C SER A 133 14.23 -20.47 -14.16
N PRO A 134 14.43 -20.83 -12.87
CA PRO A 134 14.18 -19.92 -11.76
C PRO A 134 14.90 -18.57 -11.89
N PHE A 135 16.09 -18.58 -12.52
CA PHE A 135 16.87 -17.38 -12.80
C PHE A 135 16.17 -16.41 -13.76
N GLN A 136 15.59 -16.92 -14.85
CA GLN A 136 14.86 -16.09 -15.82
C GLN A 136 13.63 -15.43 -15.17
N ILE A 137 12.95 -16.17 -14.29
CA ILE A 137 11.81 -15.67 -13.53
C ILE A 137 12.27 -14.54 -12.61
N GLU A 138 13.35 -14.73 -11.85
CA GLU A 138 13.88 -13.72 -10.93
C GLU A 138 14.32 -12.43 -11.63
N GLU A 139 14.99 -12.55 -12.78
CA GLU A 139 15.40 -11.40 -13.59
C GLU A 139 14.18 -10.60 -14.07
N PHE A 140 13.18 -11.30 -14.60
CA PHE A 140 11.92 -10.67 -15.02
C PHE A 140 11.19 -10.02 -13.86
N GLU A 141 11.10 -10.69 -12.71
CA GLU A 141 10.49 -10.15 -11.50
C GLU A 141 11.20 -8.87 -11.05
N THR A 142 12.52 -8.84 -11.11
CA THR A 142 13.35 -7.67 -10.73
C THR A 142 13.08 -6.48 -11.66
N ILE A 143 12.99 -6.71 -12.97
CA ILE A 143 12.64 -5.67 -13.94
C ILE A 143 11.24 -5.13 -13.65
N LEU A 144 10.27 -6.03 -13.46
CA LEU A 144 8.88 -5.66 -13.21
C LEU A 144 8.75 -4.87 -11.89
N ARG A 145 9.45 -5.30 -10.83
CA ARG A 145 9.56 -4.59 -9.55
C ARG A 145 10.10 -3.18 -9.72
N THR A 146 11.21 -3.05 -10.44
CA THR A 146 11.86 -1.76 -10.70
C THR A 146 10.94 -0.79 -11.44
N ALA A 147 10.13 -1.29 -12.38
CA ALA A 147 9.15 -0.50 -13.11
C ALA A 147 7.92 -0.11 -12.26
N ILE A 148 7.48 -1.00 -11.37
CA ILE A 148 6.24 -0.85 -10.62
C ILE A 148 6.38 -0.04 -9.34
N THR A 149 7.47 -0.23 -8.59
CA THR A 149 7.68 0.43 -7.29
C THR A 149 7.51 1.95 -7.37
N PRO A 150 8.08 2.67 -8.35
CA PRO A 150 7.86 4.12 -8.46
C PRO A 150 6.40 4.51 -8.69
N ALA A 151 5.63 3.68 -9.40
CA ALA A 151 4.21 3.92 -9.64
C ALA A 151 3.38 3.69 -8.37
N MET A 152 3.75 2.71 -7.53
CA MET A 152 3.15 2.49 -6.22
C MET A 152 3.50 3.62 -5.25
N ASP A 153 4.77 4.03 -5.19
CA ASP A 153 5.24 5.16 -4.38
C ASP A 153 4.45 6.42 -4.70
N LYS A 154 4.30 6.71 -6.00
CA LYS A 154 3.51 7.86 -6.48
C LYS A 154 2.04 7.77 -6.04
N ALA A 155 1.41 6.59 -6.19
CA ALA A 155 0.02 6.40 -5.80
C ALA A 155 -0.21 6.58 -4.30
N VAL A 156 0.69 6.01 -3.48
CA VAL A 156 0.70 6.17 -2.02
C VAL A 156 0.86 7.64 -1.61
N LEU A 157 1.78 8.37 -2.24
CA LEU A 157 1.98 9.80 -1.99
C LEU A 157 0.78 10.65 -2.43
N GLU A 158 0.16 10.34 -3.58
CA GLU A 158 -1.06 11.02 -4.07
C GLU A 158 -2.23 10.83 -3.09
N LEU A 159 -2.48 9.60 -2.62
CA LEU A 159 -3.51 9.32 -1.61
C LEU A 159 -3.22 10.01 -0.28
N ALA A 160 -1.97 9.98 0.19
CA ALA A 160 -1.58 10.64 1.44
C ALA A 160 -1.78 12.16 1.38
N ALA A 161 -1.44 12.79 0.25
CA ALA A 161 -1.65 14.22 0.02
C ALA A 161 -3.15 14.59 -0.01
N LEU A 162 -3.99 13.73 -0.59
CA LEU A 162 -5.45 13.92 -0.60
C LEU A 162 -6.08 13.72 0.80
N HIS A 163 -5.44 12.95 1.67
CA HIS A 163 -5.89 12.75 3.05
C HIS A 163 -5.58 13.96 3.95
N SER A 164 -4.29 14.25 4.15
CA SER A 164 -3.82 15.40 4.95
C SER A 164 -2.33 15.68 4.74
N SER A 165 -1.89 16.91 5.00
CA SER A 165 -0.47 17.28 4.94
C SER A 165 0.40 16.48 5.91
N THR A 166 -0.08 16.24 7.13
CA THR A 166 0.61 15.43 8.14
C THR A 166 0.81 13.99 7.66
N THR A 167 -0.24 13.35 7.16
CA THR A 167 -0.15 12.00 6.60
C THR A 167 0.78 11.96 5.40
N SER A 168 0.73 12.96 4.51
CA SER A 168 1.64 13.07 3.38
C SER A 168 3.10 13.11 3.80
N GLN A 169 3.43 13.85 4.86
CA GLN A 169 4.80 13.93 5.36
C GLN A 169 5.25 12.60 5.98
N GLN A 170 4.42 11.98 6.82
CA GLN A 170 4.70 10.68 7.44
C GLN A 170 4.92 9.59 6.37
N VAL A 171 4.05 9.55 5.36
CA VAL A 171 4.16 8.57 4.27
C VAL A 171 5.41 8.81 3.43
N LYS A 172 5.78 10.07 3.19
CA LYS A 172 7.02 10.41 2.49
C LYS A 172 8.25 9.90 3.22
N GLU A 173 8.29 10.01 4.55
CA GLU A 173 9.36 9.46 5.39
C GLU A 173 9.40 7.94 5.34
N ILE A 174 8.24 7.27 5.41
CA ILE A 174 8.14 5.80 5.27
C ILE A 174 8.67 5.36 3.90
N VAL A 175 8.24 6.00 2.81
CA VAL A 175 8.68 5.68 1.44
C VAL A 175 10.19 5.88 1.27
N ALA A 176 10.73 6.98 1.79
CA ALA A 176 12.16 7.29 1.71
C ALA A 176 13.02 6.30 2.52
N SER A 177 12.56 5.92 3.71
CA SER A 177 13.27 4.98 4.60
C SER A 177 13.21 3.52 4.13
N ALA A 178 12.14 3.12 3.43
CA ALA A 178 11.90 1.73 3.03
C ALA A 178 12.94 1.15 2.05
N ASN A 179 13.65 1.99 1.29
CA ASN A 179 14.66 1.54 0.33
C ASN A 179 16.05 1.36 0.96
N GLY A 180 16.24 1.78 2.21
CA GLY A 180 17.50 1.70 2.93
C GLY A 180 17.68 0.38 3.72
N PRO A 181 18.90 0.13 4.21
CA PRO A 181 19.16 -0.97 5.16
C PRO A 181 18.29 -0.78 6.40
N GLN A 182 17.50 -1.80 6.76
CA GLN A 182 16.76 -1.75 8.01
C GLN A 182 17.66 -2.26 9.14
N PRO A 183 18.06 -1.41 10.11
CA PRO A 183 18.99 -1.80 11.17
C PRO A 183 18.48 -2.98 12.01
N LYS A 184 17.15 -3.12 12.12
CA LYS A 184 16.51 -4.26 12.79
C LYS A 184 16.71 -5.57 12.02
N ILE A 185 16.62 -5.55 10.69
CA ILE A 185 16.88 -6.74 9.86
C ILE A 185 18.37 -7.08 9.89
N ALA A 186 19.22 -6.06 9.77
CA ALA A 186 20.67 -6.21 9.87
C ALA A 186 21.09 -6.90 11.17
N SER A 187 20.63 -6.40 12.33
CA SER A 187 20.96 -6.98 13.64
C SER A 187 20.42 -8.40 13.85
N LEU A 188 19.23 -8.73 13.29
CA LEU A 188 18.73 -10.11 13.32
C LEU A 188 19.61 -11.04 12.49
N LEU A 189 20.05 -10.61 11.30
CA LEU A 189 20.95 -11.38 10.46
C LEU A 189 22.34 -11.55 11.10
N ASP A 190 22.85 -10.52 11.80
CA ASP A 190 24.09 -10.61 12.58
C ASP A 190 23.99 -11.70 13.65
N ASN A 191 22.89 -11.73 14.40
CA ASN A 191 22.67 -12.74 15.44
C ASN A 191 22.60 -14.16 14.86
N ILE A 192 21.89 -14.35 13.74
CA ILE A 192 21.81 -15.66 13.07
C ILE A 192 23.20 -16.10 12.58
N THR A 193 23.96 -15.19 11.98
CA THR A 193 25.30 -15.49 11.47
C THR A 193 26.24 -15.92 12.60
N ASN A 194 26.20 -15.21 13.74
CA ASN A 194 26.98 -15.56 14.92
C ASN A 194 26.59 -16.93 15.51
N MET A 195 25.30 -17.28 15.51
CA MET A 195 24.84 -18.60 15.96
C MET A 195 25.31 -19.74 15.06
N VAL A 196 25.40 -19.52 13.75
CA VAL A 196 25.89 -20.53 12.81
C VAL A 196 27.41 -20.73 12.93
N GLN A 197 28.17 -19.68 13.24
CA GLN A 197 29.63 -19.77 13.38
C GLN A 197 30.10 -20.41 14.70
N GLN A 198 29.22 -20.48 15.71
CA GLN A 198 29.53 -21.08 17.02
C GLN A 198 29.25 -22.58 17.10
N ASN A 199 28.57 -23.15 16.09
CA ASN A 199 28.30 -24.58 15.98
C ASN A 199 29.23 -25.23 14.95
#